data_AF-A0A5S5MFJ0-F1
#
_entry.id   AF-A0A5S5MFJ0-F1
#
_cell.length_a   1.000
_cell.length_b   1.000
_cell.length_c   1.000
_cell.angle_alpha   90.00
_cell.angle_beta   90.00
_cell.angle_gamma   90.00
#
_symmetry.space_group_name_H-M   'P 1'
#
loop_
_entity.id
_entity.type
_entity.pdbx_description
1 polymer ?
#
loop_
_entity_poly.entity_id
_entity_poly.type
_entity_poly.pdbx_seq_one_letter_code
_entity_poly.pdbx_strand_id
1 'polypeptide(L)'
;MDKAFDQIKHGVYRRLLEEYLEAMDREKAGLLAAAVTNRLFSVPPASEDGRLFLSEHEGRVRKATEALKGNDEILYAVTVSLRHRQKLLFTLVDQGKASGTAINRPLDNLMKMGLMAEVKELSEPKAFIKFARKFLQKSPQ
;
A
#
# COMPACT_ATOMS: atom_id res chain seq x y z
N MET A 1 -0.30 16.21 0.29
CA MET A 1 0.07 14.94 -0.38
C MET A 1 -0.09 13.76 0.56
N ASP A 2 0.30 13.86 1.84
CA ASP A 2 0.19 12.75 2.81
C ASP A 2 -1.25 12.21 2.95
N LYS A 3 -2.24 13.11 3.05
CA LYS A 3 -3.66 12.70 3.05
C LYS A 3 -4.06 11.87 1.83
N ALA A 4 -3.52 12.13 0.64
CA ALA A 4 -3.82 11.32 -0.54
C ALA A 4 -3.17 9.93 -0.44
N PHE A 5 -1.96 9.85 0.11
CA PHE A 5 -1.31 8.56 0.39
C PHE A 5 -2.10 7.74 1.42
N ASP A 6 -2.59 8.37 2.48
CA ASP A 6 -3.45 7.73 3.48
C ASP A 6 -4.78 7.25 2.87
N GLN A 7 -5.39 8.04 1.99
CA GLN A 7 -6.59 7.63 1.26
C GLN A 7 -6.38 6.36 0.42
N ILE A 8 -5.22 6.24 -0.26
CA ILE A 8 -4.88 5.01 -0.99
C ILE A 8 -4.73 3.83 -0.01
N LYS A 9 -3.94 3.99 1.08
CA LYS A 9 -3.76 2.93 2.09
C LYS A 9 -5.10 2.46 2.66
N HIS A 10 -5.98 3.39 3.04
CA HIS A 10 -7.30 3.06 3.56
C HIS A 10 -8.19 2.39 2.51
N GLY A 11 -8.13 2.81 1.24
CA GLY A 11 -8.88 2.16 0.16
C GLY A 11 -8.42 0.72 -0.07
N VAL A 12 -7.10 0.48 -0.08
CA VAL A 12 -6.53 -0.87 -0.19
C VAL A 12 -6.98 -1.73 0.99
N TYR A 13 -6.80 -1.22 2.21
CA TYR A 13 -7.25 -1.90 3.43
C TYR A 13 -8.73 -2.30 3.38
N ARG A 14 -9.62 -1.37 3.00
CA ARG A 14 -11.08 -1.62 2.96
C ARG A 14 -11.47 -2.71 1.97
N ARG A 15 -10.86 -2.69 0.78
CA ARG A 15 -11.11 -3.70 -0.25
C ARG A 15 -10.63 -5.08 0.18
N LEU A 16 -9.43 -5.16 0.75
CA LEU A 16 -8.90 -6.40 1.29
C LEU A 16 -9.71 -6.91 2.47
N LEU A 17 -10.17 -6.01 3.34
CA LEU A 17 -11.02 -6.37 4.48
C LEU A 17 -12.33 -6.99 4.00
N GLU A 18 -13.02 -6.36 3.04
CA GLU A 18 -14.26 -6.91 2.48
C GLU A 18 -14.04 -8.31 1.89
N GLU A 19 -12.99 -8.49 1.07
CA GLU A 19 -12.63 -9.79 0.51
C GLU A 19 -12.35 -10.85 1.59
N TYR A 20 -11.62 -10.48 2.63
CA TYR A 20 -11.26 -11.43 3.70
C TYR A 20 -12.43 -11.75 4.63
N LEU A 21 -13.38 -10.83 4.81
CA LEU A 21 -14.59 -11.04 5.60
C LEU A 21 -15.47 -12.16 5.04
N GLU A 22 -15.35 -12.51 3.76
CA GLU A 22 -16.07 -13.64 3.16
C GLU A 22 -15.62 -15.00 3.74
N ALA A 23 -14.40 -15.09 4.25
CA ALA A 23 -13.76 -16.35 4.63
C ALA A 23 -13.29 -16.42 6.09
N MET A 24 -13.32 -15.31 6.85
CA MET A 24 -12.86 -15.29 8.24
C MET A 24 -13.57 -14.24 9.09
N ASP A 25 -13.40 -14.35 10.41
CA ASP A 25 -13.96 -13.38 11.36
C ASP A 25 -13.38 -11.97 11.16
N ARG A 26 -14.15 -10.97 11.61
CA ARG A 26 -13.84 -9.55 11.37
C ARG A 26 -12.50 -9.11 11.92
N GLU A 27 -12.09 -9.63 13.07
CA GLU A 27 -10.85 -9.24 13.72
C GLU A 27 -9.65 -9.76 12.93
N LYS A 28 -9.64 -11.06 12.60
CA LYS A 28 -8.57 -11.65 11.77
C LYS A 28 -8.54 -11.09 10.36
N ALA A 29 -9.70 -10.82 9.76
CA ALA A 29 -9.80 -10.17 8.45
C ALA A 29 -9.15 -8.79 8.50
N GLY A 30 -9.43 -8.01 9.55
CA GLY A 30 -8.81 -6.70 9.79
C GLY A 30 -7.30 -6.78 9.94
N LEU A 31 -6.80 -7.68 10.78
CA LEU A 31 -5.36 -7.85 11.00
C LEU A 31 -4.64 -8.30 9.72
N LEU A 32 -5.22 -9.22 8.94
CA LEU A 32 -4.67 -9.66 7.66
C LEU A 32 -4.67 -8.54 6.62
N ALA A 33 -5.78 -7.81 6.48
CA ALA A 33 -5.89 -6.67 5.56
C ALA A 33 -4.87 -5.57 5.91
N ALA A 34 -4.70 -5.27 7.21
CA ALA A 34 -3.69 -4.32 7.68
C ALA A 34 -2.27 -4.81 7.39
N ALA A 35 -1.96 -6.08 7.66
CA ALA A 35 -0.64 -6.65 7.43
C ALA A 35 -0.26 -6.66 5.93
N VAL A 36 -1.19 -7.05 5.05
CA VAL A 36 -0.97 -7.02 3.59
C VAL A 36 -0.81 -5.58 3.10
N THR A 37 -1.66 -4.66 3.54
CA THR A 37 -1.52 -3.23 3.21
C THR A 37 -0.16 -2.69 3.63
N ASN A 38 0.25 -2.95 4.86
CA ASN A 38 1.54 -2.55 5.40
C ASN A 38 2.71 -3.12 4.59
N ARG A 39 2.63 -4.39 4.17
CA ARG A 39 3.63 -5.03 3.31
C ARG A 39 3.75 -4.35 1.95
N LEU A 40 2.63 -4.01 1.30
CA LEU A 40 2.62 -3.30 0.01
C LEU A 40 3.28 -1.92 0.10
N PHE A 41 3.08 -1.21 1.20
CA PHE A 41 3.66 0.12 1.43
C PHE A 41 5.00 0.11 2.17
N SER A 42 5.52 -1.08 2.53
CA SER A 42 6.73 -1.25 3.36
C SER A 42 6.68 -0.46 4.68
N VAL A 43 5.51 -0.49 5.33
CA VAL A 43 5.25 0.17 6.62
C VAL A 43 5.24 -0.90 7.72
N PRO A 44 5.84 -0.67 8.90
CA PRO A 44 5.73 -1.61 10.01
C PRO A 44 4.32 -1.58 10.66
N PRO A 45 3.90 -2.65 11.34
CA PRO A 45 2.64 -2.65 12.09
C PRO A 45 2.64 -1.57 13.18
N ALA A 46 1.55 -0.80 13.28
CA ALA A 46 1.41 0.29 14.25
C ALA A 46 1.05 -0.20 15.66
N SER A 47 0.24 -1.26 15.77
CA SER A 47 -0.23 -1.83 17.04
C SER A 47 0.58 -3.07 17.45
N GLU A 48 0.47 -3.45 18.72
CA GLU A 48 1.04 -4.69 19.24
C GLU A 48 0.39 -5.93 18.62
N ASP A 49 -0.94 -5.95 18.53
CA ASP A 49 -1.69 -7.04 17.87
C ASP A 49 -1.24 -7.25 16.43
N GLY A 50 -1.00 -6.16 15.69
CA GLY A 50 -0.49 -6.23 14.32
C GLY A 50 0.92 -6.81 14.24
N ARG A 51 1.77 -6.56 15.24
CA ARG A 51 3.12 -7.15 15.32
C ARG A 51 3.04 -8.65 15.64
N LEU A 52 2.23 -9.03 16.62
CA LEU A 52 2.02 -10.43 17.00
C LEU A 52 1.45 -11.23 15.83
N PHE A 53 0.38 -10.73 15.19
CA PHE A 53 -0.25 -11.35 14.05
C PHE A 53 0.74 -11.55 12.88
N LEU A 54 1.55 -10.54 12.56
CA LEU A 54 2.56 -10.68 11.51
C LEU A 54 3.61 -11.74 11.85
N SER A 55 4.02 -11.83 13.13
CA SER A 55 4.99 -12.83 13.59
C SER A 55 4.43 -14.25 13.49
N GLU A 56 3.16 -14.44 13.86
CA GLU A 56 2.51 -15.76 13.89
C GLU A 56 2.01 -16.22 12.52
N HIS A 57 1.73 -15.27 11.61
CA HIS A 57 1.07 -15.53 10.34
C HIS A 57 1.82 -14.97 9.12
N GLU A 58 3.14 -14.81 9.20
CA GLU A 58 3.95 -14.25 8.11
C GLU A 58 3.71 -14.97 6.77
N GLY A 59 3.66 -16.32 6.79
CA GLY A 59 3.40 -17.12 5.61
C GLY A 59 2.02 -16.86 5.00
N ARG A 60 1.01 -16.60 5.81
CA ARG A 60 -0.35 -16.24 5.36
C ARG A 60 -0.36 -14.85 4.73
N VAL A 61 0.27 -13.87 5.37
CA VAL A 61 0.41 -12.51 4.84
C VAL A 61 1.14 -12.52 3.50
N ARG A 62 2.21 -13.31 3.37
CA ARG A 62 2.95 -13.47 2.12
C ARG A 62 2.06 -14.04 1.01
N LYS A 63 1.37 -15.17 1.26
CA LYS A 63 0.47 -15.79 0.28
C LYS A 63 -0.65 -14.84 -0.15
N ALA A 64 -1.26 -14.15 0.80
CA ALA A 64 -2.30 -13.15 0.52
C ALA A 64 -1.77 -11.99 -0.32
N THR A 65 -0.52 -11.55 -0.06
CA THR A 65 0.13 -10.51 -0.87
C THR A 65 0.44 -10.99 -2.29
N GLU A 66 0.88 -12.24 -2.45
CA GLU A 66 1.14 -12.85 -3.77
C GLU A 66 -0.15 -13.05 -4.59
N ALA A 67 -1.28 -13.30 -3.93
CA ALA A 67 -2.59 -13.41 -4.58
C ALA A 67 -3.04 -12.11 -5.28
N LEU A 68 -2.45 -10.95 -4.91
CA LEU A 68 -2.77 -9.66 -5.53
C LEU A 68 -2.22 -9.49 -6.95
N LYS A 69 -1.44 -10.44 -7.48
CA LYS A 69 -0.89 -10.37 -8.85
C LYS A 69 -1.95 -10.19 -9.95
N GLY A 70 -3.21 -10.55 -9.68
CA GLY A 70 -4.33 -10.33 -10.61
C GLY A 70 -5.20 -9.11 -10.29
N ASN A 71 -4.89 -8.35 -9.23
CA ASN A 71 -5.70 -7.21 -8.80
C ASN A 71 -5.13 -5.89 -9.34
N ASP A 72 -5.30 -5.67 -10.65
CA ASP A 72 -4.73 -4.54 -11.38
C ASP A 72 -5.08 -3.18 -10.74
N GLU A 73 -6.29 -3.02 -10.19
CA GLU A 73 -6.71 -1.76 -9.58
C GLU A 73 -5.91 -1.45 -8.31
N ILE A 74 -5.72 -2.44 -7.42
CA ILE A 74 -4.88 -2.28 -6.22
C ILE A 74 -3.43 -2.07 -6.63
N LEU A 75 -2.89 -2.90 -7.53
CA LEU A 75 -1.48 -2.80 -7.94
C LEU A 75 -1.17 -1.45 -8.59
N TYR A 76 -2.06 -0.95 -9.45
CA TYR A 76 -1.94 0.37 -10.05
C TYR A 76 -1.99 1.48 -8.99
N ALA A 77 -2.97 1.44 -8.08
CA ALA A 77 -3.12 2.45 -7.03
C ALA A 77 -1.89 2.51 -6.10
N VAL A 78 -1.38 1.36 -5.67
CA VAL A 78 -0.18 1.27 -4.83
C VAL A 78 1.05 1.76 -5.61
N THR A 79 1.23 1.32 -6.86
CA THR A 79 2.40 1.72 -7.69
C THR A 79 2.44 3.21 -7.92
N VAL A 80 1.32 3.82 -8.35
CA VAL A 80 1.22 5.27 -8.56
C VAL A 80 1.47 6.04 -7.27
N SER A 81 0.88 5.57 -6.17
CA SER A 81 1.05 6.15 -4.83
C SER A 81 2.52 6.19 -4.40
N LEU A 82 3.24 5.07 -4.54
CA LEU A 82 4.65 4.99 -4.18
C LEU A 82 5.56 5.79 -5.11
N ARG A 83 5.27 5.84 -6.42
CA ARG A 83 6.00 6.71 -7.36
C ARG A 83 5.85 8.20 -7.00
N HIS A 84 4.64 8.63 -6.62
CA HIS A 84 4.41 9.98 -6.12
C HIS A 84 5.18 10.24 -4.82
N ARG A 85 5.18 9.29 -3.90
CA ARG A 85 5.93 9.40 -2.64
C ARG A 85 7.43 9.48 -2.90
N GLN A 86 7.98 8.66 -3.78
CA GLN A 86 9.38 8.65 -4.17
C GLN A 86 9.78 10.00 -4.78
N LYS A 87 9.01 10.53 -5.74
CA LYS A 87 9.27 11.84 -6.35
C LYS A 87 9.33 12.95 -5.31
N LEU A 88 8.39 12.96 -4.35
CA LEU A 88 8.36 13.94 -3.26
C LEU A 88 9.58 13.80 -2.33
N LEU A 89 9.95 12.57 -1.97
CA LEU A 89 11.12 12.33 -1.12
C LEU A 89 12.42 12.71 -1.83
N PHE A 90 12.54 12.46 -3.13
CA PHE A 90 13.71 12.86 -3.93
C PHE A 90 13.89 14.38 -3.94
N THR A 91 12.81 15.14 -4.15
CA THR A 91 12.85 16.61 -4.02
C THR A 91 13.29 17.07 -2.64
N LEU A 92 12.98 16.32 -1.57
CA LEU A 92 13.42 16.65 -0.22
C LEU A 92 14.89 16.29 0.03
N VAL A 93 15.41 15.21 -0.56
CA VAL A 93 16.85 14.87 -0.53
C VAL A 93 17.67 15.91 -1.24
N ASP A 94 17.25 16.34 -2.43
CA ASP A 94 17.93 17.38 -3.20
C ASP A 94 17.99 18.70 -2.42
N GLN A 95 17.07 18.91 -1.47
CA GLN A 95 17.07 20.04 -0.54
C GLN A 95 17.89 19.79 0.75
N GLY A 96 18.60 18.66 0.85
CA GLY A 96 19.39 18.27 2.02
C GLY A 96 18.56 17.81 3.24
N LYS A 97 17.27 17.52 3.08
CA LYS A 97 16.33 17.24 4.18
C LYS A 97 16.07 15.75 4.45
N ALA A 98 16.64 14.84 3.68
CA ALA A 98 16.43 13.40 3.83
C ALA A 98 17.66 12.58 3.39
N SER A 99 17.83 11.37 3.93
CA SER A 99 18.89 10.43 3.55
C SER A 99 18.42 9.43 2.47
N GLY A 100 19.27 9.20 1.46
CA GLY A 100 18.88 8.61 0.17
C GLY A 100 18.50 7.13 0.15
N THR A 101 18.88 6.32 1.15
CA THR A 101 18.74 4.85 1.09
C THR A 101 17.34 4.34 1.47
N ALA A 102 16.54 5.10 2.21
CA ALA A 102 15.20 4.69 2.62
C ALA A 102 14.11 4.97 1.56
N ILE A 103 14.43 5.72 0.51
CA ILE A 103 13.45 6.34 -0.38
C ILE A 103 12.90 5.38 -1.43
N ASN A 104 13.76 4.48 -1.93
CA ASN A 104 13.39 3.54 -3.01
C ASN A 104 12.84 2.22 -2.48
N ARG A 105 13.04 1.92 -1.19
CA ARG A 105 12.75 0.62 -0.58
C ARG A 105 11.32 0.10 -0.86
N PRO A 106 10.26 0.92 -0.78
CA PRO A 106 8.91 0.43 -1.05
C PRO A 106 8.69 0.00 -2.51
N LEU A 107 9.22 0.73 -3.48
CA LEU A 107 9.11 0.39 -4.91
C LEU A 107 9.96 -0.81 -5.26
N ASP A 108 11.20 -0.87 -4.75
CA ASP A 108 12.09 -2.01 -4.96
C ASP A 108 11.48 -3.30 -4.41
N ASN A 109 10.79 -3.21 -3.27
CA ASN A 109 10.08 -4.36 -2.68
C ASN A 109 8.91 -4.81 -3.55
N LEU A 110 8.08 -3.90 -4.05
CA LEU A 110 7.00 -4.26 -4.99
C LEU A 110 7.53 -4.92 -6.27
N MET A 111 8.62 -4.38 -6.81
CA MET A 111 9.27 -4.93 -8.00
C MET A 111 9.77 -6.35 -7.73
N LYS A 112 10.46 -6.58 -6.61
CA LYS A 112 10.93 -7.92 -6.19
C LYS A 112 9.79 -8.91 -5.97
N MET A 113 8.63 -8.44 -5.52
CA MET A 113 7.43 -9.29 -5.36
C MET A 113 6.70 -9.56 -6.69
N GLY A 114 7.05 -8.86 -7.77
CA GLY A 114 6.33 -8.93 -9.04
C GLY A 114 4.92 -8.32 -8.95
N LEU A 115 4.75 -7.30 -8.11
CA LEU A 115 3.47 -6.62 -7.84
C LEU A 115 3.46 -5.17 -8.34
N MET A 116 4.47 -4.78 -9.12
CA MET A 116 4.56 -3.44 -9.68
C MET A 116 3.75 -3.36 -10.97
N ALA A 117 2.77 -2.46 -11.02
CA ALA A 117 1.99 -2.21 -12.23
C ALA A 117 2.76 -1.35 -13.23
N GLU A 118 2.43 -1.48 -14.51
CA GLU A 118 2.93 -0.57 -15.53
C GLU A 118 2.26 0.81 -15.36
N VAL A 119 3.08 1.86 -15.24
CA VAL A 119 2.61 3.25 -15.20
C VAL A 119 3.40 4.02 -16.24
N LYS A 120 2.76 4.32 -17.38
CA LYS A 120 3.37 4.99 -18.53
C LYS A 120 3.81 6.41 -18.21
N GLU A 121 2.93 7.18 -17.57
CA GLU A 121 3.22 8.54 -17.16
C GLU A 121 2.65 8.80 -15.76
N LEU A 122 3.45 9.42 -14.90
CA LEU A 122 3.01 9.77 -13.56
C LEU A 122 2.16 11.04 -13.62
N SER A 123 0.89 10.93 -13.26
CA SER A 123 -0.04 12.06 -13.24
C SER A 123 0.47 13.24 -12.40
N GLU A 124 0.01 14.45 -12.67
CA GLU A 124 0.30 15.60 -11.80
C GLU A 124 -0.21 15.41 -10.35
N PRO A 125 0.38 16.09 -9.34
CA PRO A 125 -0.05 15.96 -7.95
C PRO A 125 -1.54 16.24 -7.71
N LYS A 126 -2.12 17.24 -8.39
CA LYS A 126 -3.56 17.55 -8.28
C LYS A 126 -4.42 16.40 -8.80
N ALA A 127 -4.02 15.79 -9.92
CA ALA A 127 -4.70 14.63 -10.49
C ALA A 127 -4.58 13.40 -9.57
N PHE A 128 -3.42 13.19 -8.96
CA PHE A 128 -3.21 12.13 -7.97
C PHE A 128 -4.10 12.29 -6.73
N ILE A 129 -4.24 13.50 -6.18
CA ILE A 129 -5.13 13.76 -5.03
C ILE A 129 -6.59 13.42 -5.40
N LYS A 130 -7.03 13.80 -6.60
CA LYS A 130 -8.38 13.46 -7.10
C LYS A 130 -8.55 11.95 -7.28
N PHE A 131 -7.53 11.26 -7.79
CA PHE A 131 -7.49 9.82 -7.93
C PHE A 131 -7.60 9.12 -6.56
N ALA A 132 -6.77 9.50 -5.58
CA ALA A 132 -6.78 8.91 -4.25
C ALA A 132 -8.12 9.04 -3.54
N ARG A 133 -8.75 10.22 -3.63
CA ARG A 133 -10.10 10.43 -3.12
C ARG A 133 -11.11 9.50 -3.80
N LYS A 134 -11.09 9.40 -5.13
CA LYS A 134 -12.00 8.52 -5.87
C LYS A 134 -11.78 7.05 -5.52
N PHE A 135 -10.53 6.63 -5.38
CA PHE A 135 -10.18 5.26 -5.02
C PHE A 135 -10.76 4.88 -3.65
N LEU A 136 -10.60 5.73 -2.64
CA LEU A 136 -11.22 5.53 -1.32
C LEU A 136 -12.75 5.56 -1.39
N GLN A 137 -13.35 6.51 -2.13
CA GLN A 137 -14.81 6.62 -2.25
C GLN A 137 -15.46 5.41 -2.92
N LYS A 138 -14.76 4.74 -3.84
CA LYS A 138 -15.19 3.48 -4.46
C LYS A 138 -14.93 2.26 -3.59
N SER A 139 -14.20 2.41 -2.50
CA SER A 139 -13.91 1.31 -1.59
C SER A 139 -15.07 1.10 -0.62
N PRO A 140 -15.28 -0.14 -0.13
CA PRO A 140 -16.35 -0.46 0.82
C PRO A 140 -16.32 0.39 2.09
N GLN A 141 -17.49 0.55 2.74
CA GLN A 141 -17.64 1.33 3.97
C GLN A 141 -17.57 0.47 5.21
#